data_AF-A0A8S2Z6T0-F1
#
_entry.id   AF-A0A8S2Z6T0-F1
#
_cell.length_a   1.000
_cell.length_b   1.000
_cell.length_c   1.000
_cell.angle_alpha   90.00
_cell.angle_beta   90.00
_cell.angle_gamma   90.00
#
_symmetry.space_group_name_H-M   'P 1'
#
loop_
_entity.id
_entity.type
_entity.pdbx_description
1 polymer ?
#
loop_
_entity_poly.entity_id
_entity_poly.type
_entity_poly.pdbx_seq_one_letter_code
_entity_poly.pdbx_strand_id
1 'polypeptide(L)'
;PSDSSGDEYVMDIDAEELNFNDKILLNDIGDLAEMCKLKCETKYLSTLVYMSLRFFDIKRENVDEYLKSIGFMSAQTSHKWAKVFSKGDYEEFSNDLCGGKQTDSFYDTFPEIEADGKAFVVQACSQKSGEFKASDLAQFIDEKYCELTKIKKQIGDDFIRLERSCRLDLRRWGAKFE
;
A
#
# COMPACT_ATOMS: atom_id res chain seq x y z
N PRO A 1 0.46 35.02 -54.18
CA PRO A 1 1.11 33.78 -54.66
C PRO A 1 2.10 33.30 -53.61
N SER A 2 1.62 32.32 -52.86
CA SER A 2 2.23 31.54 -51.80
C SER A 2 3.39 30.70 -52.30
N ASP A 3 4.45 30.58 -51.50
CA ASP A 3 5.26 29.37 -51.40
C ASP A 3 6.02 29.40 -50.07
N SER A 4 5.45 28.73 -49.05
CA SER A 4 6.20 28.27 -47.89
C SER A 4 6.25 26.75 -47.98
N SER A 5 7.37 26.23 -48.46
CA SER A 5 7.70 24.81 -48.42
C SER A 5 7.91 24.40 -46.96
N GLY A 6 6.82 23.95 -46.33
CA GLY A 6 6.89 23.22 -45.07
C GLY A 6 7.20 21.76 -45.41
N ASP A 7 8.47 21.38 -45.28
CA ASP A 7 8.87 19.98 -45.29
C ASP A 7 8.26 19.30 -44.05
N GLU A 8 7.11 18.66 -44.24
CA GLU A 8 6.58 17.68 -43.29
C GLU A 8 7.53 16.49 -43.28
N TYR A 9 8.31 16.37 -42.21
CA TYR A 9 9.01 15.14 -41.88
C TYR A 9 7.98 14.07 -41.56
N VAL A 10 7.55 13.31 -42.57
CA VAL A 10 6.88 12.04 -42.39
C VAL A 10 7.93 11.09 -41.83
N MET A 11 7.92 10.88 -40.52
CA MET A 11 8.62 9.75 -39.93
C MET A 11 7.82 8.50 -40.33
N ASP A 12 8.24 7.86 -41.42
CA ASP A 12 7.92 6.46 -41.69
C ASP A 12 8.54 5.63 -40.55
N ILE A 13 7.82 5.55 -39.44
CA ILE A 13 8.06 4.51 -38.45
C ILE A 13 7.54 3.26 -39.12
N ASP A 14 8.44 2.48 -39.69
CA ASP A 14 8.19 1.09 -40.03
C ASP A 14 7.63 0.43 -38.76
N ALA A 15 6.31 0.31 -38.71
CA ALA A 15 5.58 -0.38 -37.66
C ALA A 15 5.74 -1.87 -37.90
N GLU A 16 6.99 -2.36 -37.85
CA GLU A 16 7.21 -3.74 -37.48
C GLU A 16 6.62 -3.89 -36.08
N GLU A 17 5.46 -4.54 -36.01
CA GLU A 17 4.91 -5.14 -34.79
C GLU A 17 5.95 -6.13 -34.26
N LEU A 18 7.02 -5.64 -33.61
CA LEU A 18 7.95 -6.53 -32.93
C LEU A 18 7.14 -7.29 -31.89
N ASN A 19 7.32 -8.60 -31.91
CA ASN A 19 6.61 -9.54 -31.08
C ASN A 19 6.86 -9.20 -29.60
N PHE A 20 5.86 -9.37 -28.74
CA PHE A 20 5.87 -9.00 -27.31
C PHE A 20 7.12 -9.48 -26.54
N ASN A 21 7.71 -10.59 -26.96
CA ASN A 21 8.93 -11.14 -26.37
C ASN A 21 10.19 -10.28 -26.61
N ASP A 22 10.21 -9.47 -27.67
CA ASP A 22 11.41 -8.76 -28.12
C ASP A 22 11.40 -7.27 -27.74
N LYS A 23 10.26 -6.71 -27.31
CA LYS A 23 10.12 -5.24 -27.19
C LYS A 23 10.67 -4.58 -25.94
N ILE A 24 10.75 -5.23 -24.74
CA ILE A 24 11.46 -4.74 -23.52
C ILE A 24 10.99 -5.45 -22.22
N LEU A 25 11.97 -5.84 -21.41
CA LEU A 25 12.01 -5.91 -19.92
C LEU A 25 10.90 -6.66 -19.17
N LEU A 26 10.17 -7.64 -19.70
CA LEU A 26 9.26 -8.43 -18.85
C LEU A 26 10.02 -9.16 -17.73
N ASN A 27 11.22 -9.65 -18.04
CA ASN A 27 12.09 -10.27 -17.04
C ASN A 27 12.61 -9.23 -16.05
N ASP A 28 13.11 -8.08 -16.51
CA ASP A 28 13.62 -7.05 -15.60
C ASP A 28 12.52 -6.36 -14.79
N ILE A 29 11.30 -6.22 -15.34
CA ILE A 29 10.11 -5.79 -14.59
C ILE A 29 9.75 -6.85 -13.57
N GLY A 30 9.88 -8.14 -13.90
CA GLY A 30 9.68 -9.25 -12.97
C GLY A 30 10.69 -9.22 -11.82
N ASP A 31 11.97 -9.06 -12.14
CA ASP A 31 13.06 -8.97 -11.16
C ASP A 31 12.92 -7.71 -10.29
N LEU A 32 12.58 -6.56 -10.89
CA LEU A 32 12.32 -5.33 -10.16
C LEU A 32 11.08 -5.47 -9.27
N ALA A 33 10.02 -6.08 -9.77
CA ALA A 33 8.82 -6.38 -9.00
C ALA A 33 9.15 -7.27 -7.80
N GLU A 34 9.95 -8.33 -7.99
CA GLU A 34 10.41 -9.22 -6.93
C GLU A 34 11.23 -8.47 -5.87
N MET A 35 12.17 -7.62 -6.29
CA MET A 35 12.94 -6.76 -5.38
C MET A 35 12.04 -5.79 -4.60
N CYS A 36 10.97 -5.28 -5.24
CA CYS A 36 10.04 -4.34 -4.62
C CYS A 36 9.03 -5.01 -3.66
N LYS A 37 8.73 -6.32 -3.82
CA LYS A 37 7.83 -7.05 -2.91
C LYS A 37 8.25 -6.99 -1.44
N LEU A 38 9.56 -6.84 -1.19
CA LEU A 38 10.10 -6.73 0.17
C LEU A 38 9.78 -5.38 0.85
N LYS A 39 9.39 -4.36 0.09
CA LYS A 39 9.19 -2.99 0.57
C LYS A 39 7.80 -2.43 0.29
N CYS A 40 7.03 -3.07 -0.58
CA CYS A 40 5.74 -2.57 -1.05
C CYS A 40 4.74 -3.72 -1.16
N GLU A 41 3.49 -3.49 -0.75
CA GLU A 41 2.46 -4.54 -0.80
C GLU A 41 2.16 -4.92 -2.25
N THR A 42 1.93 -6.21 -2.48
CA THR A 42 1.65 -6.80 -3.79
C THR A 42 0.50 -6.09 -4.51
N LYS A 43 -0.50 -5.57 -3.78
CA LYS A 43 -1.62 -4.79 -4.37
C LYS A 43 -1.15 -3.57 -5.14
N TYR A 44 -0.27 -2.76 -4.57
CA TYR A 44 0.22 -1.54 -5.22
C TYR A 44 1.03 -1.87 -6.46
N LEU A 45 1.98 -2.81 -6.32
CA LEU A 45 2.85 -3.21 -7.43
C LEU A 45 2.07 -3.87 -8.56
N SER A 46 1.14 -4.79 -8.23
CA SER A 46 0.31 -5.45 -9.24
C SER A 46 -0.64 -4.50 -9.95
N THR A 47 -1.17 -3.49 -9.26
CA THR A 47 -1.98 -2.45 -9.89
C THR A 47 -1.13 -1.57 -10.81
N LEU A 48 0.05 -1.16 -10.37
CA LEU A 48 0.95 -0.33 -11.18
C LEU A 48 1.43 -1.05 -12.44
N VAL A 49 1.91 -2.29 -12.29
CA VAL A 49 2.34 -3.12 -13.42
C VAL A 49 1.17 -3.39 -14.36
N TYR A 50 -0.02 -3.68 -13.84
CA TYR A 50 -1.22 -3.81 -14.66
C TYR A 50 -1.51 -2.54 -15.48
N MET A 51 -1.50 -1.36 -14.85
CA MET A 51 -1.77 -0.08 -15.53
C MET A 51 -0.73 0.19 -16.62
N SER A 52 0.55 -0.04 -16.36
CA SER A 52 1.62 0.10 -17.34
C SER A 52 1.43 -0.84 -18.53
N LEU A 53 1.14 -2.12 -18.29
CA LEU A 53 0.93 -3.08 -19.38
C LEU A 53 -0.32 -2.75 -20.21
N ARG A 54 -1.38 -2.23 -19.57
CA ARG A 54 -2.57 -1.76 -20.30
C ARG A 54 -2.33 -0.46 -21.07
N PHE A 55 -1.44 0.41 -20.60
CA PHE A 55 -1.04 1.60 -21.32
C PHE A 55 -0.34 1.26 -22.66
N PHE A 56 0.43 0.18 -22.69
CA PHE A 56 1.03 -0.36 -23.93
C PHE A 56 0.08 -1.24 -24.76
N ASP A 57 -1.23 -1.15 -24.50
CA ASP A 57 -2.29 -1.90 -25.19
C ASP A 57 -2.10 -3.43 -25.21
N ILE A 58 -1.46 -3.98 -24.17
CA ILE A 58 -1.29 -5.43 -24.07
C ILE A 58 -2.66 -6.08 -23.75
N LYS A 59 -2.95 -7.16 -24.47
CA LYS A 59 -4.15 -7.97 -24.28
C LYS A 59 -4.27 -8.44 -22.84
N ARG A 60 -5.49 -8.39 -22.31
CA ARG A 60 -5.75 -8.67 -20.89
C ARG A 60 -5.34 -10.09 -20.49
N GLU A 61 -5.47 -11.04 -21.40
CA GLU A 61 -5.11 -12.44 -21.20
C GLU A 61 -3.61 -12.58 -20.96
N ASN A 62 -2.78 -11.93 -21.79
CA ASN A 62 -1.33 -11.92 -21.66
C ASN A 62 -0.89 -11.22 -20.36
N VAL A 63 -1.57 -10.12 -20.00
CA VAL A 63 -1.32 -9.43 -18.73
C VAL A 63 -1.65 -10.34 -17.54
N ASP A 64 -2.74 -11.09 -17.60
CA ASP A 64 -3.14 -12.00 -16.53
C ASP A 64 -2.13 -13.14 -16.35
N GLU A 65 -1.68 -13.73 -17.46
CA GLU A 65 -0.66 -14.78 -17.46
C GLU A 65 0.67 -14.27 -16.90
N TYR A 66 1.11 -13.09 -17.33
CA TYR A 66 2.34 -12.46 -16.83
C TYR A 66 2.25 -12.09 -15.34
N LEU A 67 1.17 -11.46 -14.90
CA LEU A 67 1.01 -11.13 -13.48
C LEU A 67 1.00 -12.39 -12.61
N LYS A 68 0.37 -13.47 -13.07
CA LYS A 68 0.40 -14.76 -12.36
C LYS A 68 1.79 -15.37 -12.33
N SER A 69 2.56 -15.28 -13.42
CA SER A 69 3.91 -15.87 -13.49
C SER A 69 4.88 -15.21 -12.51
N ILE A 70 4.69 -13.91 -12.23
CA ILE A 70 5.47 -13.17 -11.22
C ILE A 70 4.82 -13.19 -9.82
N GLY A 71 3.77 -13.98 -9.58
CA GLY A 71 3.11 -14.10 -8.27
C GLY A 71 2.34 -12.86 -7.81
N PHE A 72 1.84 -12.07 -8.76
CA PHE A 72 0.99 -10.90 -8.51
C PHE A 72 -0.50 -11.25 -8.56
N MET A 73 -1.35 -10.27 -8.25
CA MET A 73 -2.80 -10.40 -8.35
C MET A 73 -3.24 -10.61 -9.81
N SER A 74 -4.36 -11.30 -10.01
CA SER A 74 -4.94 -11.47 -11.35
C SER A 74 -5.25 -10.13 -12.00
N ALA A 75 -5.21 -10.09 -13.33
CA ALA A 75 -5.55 -8.90 -14.11
C ALA A 75 -6.95 -8.36 -13.80
N GLN A 76 -7.90 -9.23 -13.41
CA GLN A 76 -9.23 -8.80 -12.97
C GLN A 76 -9.18 -8.00 -11.67
N THR A 77 -8.41 -8.47 -10.69
CA THR A 77 -8.30 -7.79 -9.39
C THR A 77 -7.48 -6.51 -9.52
N SER A 78 -6.37 -6.55 -10.25
CA SER A 78 -5.58 -5.36 -10.55
C SER A 78 -6.38 -4.32 -11.33
N HIS A 79 -7.27 -4.73 -12.25
CA HIS A 79 -8.18 -3.80 -12.94
C HIS A 79 -9.19 -3.13 -12.01
N LYS A 80 -9.75 -3.87 -11.05
CA LYS A 80 -10.63 -3.30 -10.02
C LYS A 80 -9.88 -2.18 -9.27
N TRP A 81 -8.69 -2.49 -8.80
CA TRP A 81 -7.88 -1.55 -8.03
C TRP A 81 -7.38 -0.37 -8.86
N ALA A 82 -7.02 -0.58 -10.12
CA ALA A 82 -6.68 0.49 -11.06
C ALA A 82 -7.83 1.49 -11.25
N LYS A 83 -9.08 1.00 -11.29
CA LYS A 83 -10.27 1.88 -11.36
C LYS A 83 -10.45 2.69 -10.09
N VAL A 84 -10.28 2.09 -8.92
CA VAL A 84 -10.38 2.78 -7.63
C VAL A 84 -9.29 3.86 -7.54
N PHE A 85 -8.05 3.51 -7.88
CA PHE A 85 -6.92 4.42 -7.92
C PHE A 85 -7.15 5.59 -8.89
N SER A 86 -7.64 5.31 -10.11
CA SER A 86 -7.91 6.33 -11.13
C SER A 86 -9.06 7.28 -10.75
N LYS A 87 -9.96 6.85 -9.87
CA LYS A 87 -11.03 7.69 -9.32
C LYS A 87 -10.57 8.58 -8.17
N GLY A 88 -9.33 8.41 -7.70
CA GLY A 88 -8.79 9.13 -6.55
C GLY A 88 -9.30 8.64 -5.19
N ASP A 89 -9.94 7.46 -5.14
CA ASP A 89 -10.40 6.86 -3.88
C ASP A 89 -9.24 6.11 -3.20
N TYR A 90 -8.29 6.87 -2.66
CA TYR A 90 -7.09 6.33 -2.03
C TYR A 90 -7.38 5.64 -0.70
N GLU A 91 -8.49 5.98 -0.04
CA GLU A 91 -8.92 5.28 1.18
C GLU A 91 -9.37 3.86 0.84
N GLU A 92 -10.26 3.68 -0.15
CA GLU A 92 -10.63 2.33 -0.60
C GLU A 92 -9.42 1.59 -1.16
N PHE A 93 -8.58 2.26 -1.96
CA PHE A 93 -7.40 1.62 -2.55
C PHE A 93 -6.38 1.18 -1.49
N SER A 94 -6.17 1.95 -0.42
CA SER A 94 -5.26 1.59 0.67
C SER A 94 -5.85 0.53 1.60
N ASN A 95 -7.18 0.49 1.75
CA ASN A 95 -7.88 -0.51 2.53
C ASN A 95 -7.90 -1.86 1.82
N ASP A 96 -7.07 -2.80 2.27
CA ASP A 96 -7.24 -4.21 1.89
C ASP A 96 -8.48 -4.78 2.58
N LEU A 97 -9.63 -4.66 1.91
CA LEU A 97 -10.91 -5.26 2.30
C LEU A 97 -10.92 -6.80 2.25
N CYS A 98 -9.75 -7.45 2.28
CA CYS A 98 -9.67 -8.87 2.55
C CYS A 98 -9.89 -9.05 4.06
N GLY A 99 -11.09 -9.47 4.45
CA GLY A 99 -11.43 -9.95 5.79
C GLY A 99 -10.70 -11.24 6.21
N GLY A 100 -9.49 -11.48 5.71
CA GLY A 100 -8.54 -12.44 6.28
C GLY A 100 -7.46 -11.65 6.99
N LYS A 101 -7.11 -12.05 8.22
CA LYS A 101 -6.04 -11.44 9.04
C LYS A 101 -4.83 -11.10 8.17
N GLN A 102 -4.73 -9.82 7.80
CA GLN A 102 -3.58 -9.29 7.09
C GLN A 102 -2.47 -9.16 8.10
N THR A 103 -1.55 -10.12 8.07
CA THR A 103 -0.50 -10.30 9.09
C THR A 103 -1.11 -10.50 10.48
N ASP A 104 -0.41 -11.15 11.41
CA ASP A 104 -0.84 -11.06 12.79
C ASP A 104 -0.83 -9.57 13.13
N SER A 105 -2.00 -8.99 13.38
CA SER A 105 -2.05 -7.62 13.87
C SER A 105 -1.19 -7.60 15.12
N PHE A 106 -0.52 -6.48 15.40
CA PHE A 106 0.28 -6.35 16.63
C PHE A 106 -0.46 -6.88 17.88
N TYR A 107 -1.77 -6.68 17.93
CA TYR A 107 -2.66 -7.15 19.00
C TYR A 107 -3.06 -8.63 18.92
N ASP A 108 -2.88 -9.30 17.78
CA ASP A 108 -2.98 -10.75 17.70
C ASP A 108 -1.82 -11.44 18.43
N THR A 109 -0.62 -10.83 18.42
CA THR A 109 0.53 -11.31 19.20
C THR A 109 0.50 -10.82 20.64
N PHE A 110 -0.02 -9.61 20.90
CA PHE A 110 -0.07 -8.98 22.22
C PHE A 110 -1.51 -8.53 22.57
N PRO A 111 -2.45 -9.47 22.75
CA PRO A 111 -3.85 -9.14 23.02
C PRO A 111 -4.04 -8.39 24.35
N GLU A 112 -3.19 -8.65 25.34
CA GLU A 112 -3.19 -7.94 26.62
C GLU A 112 -2.90 -6.43 26.45
N ILE A 113 -2.02 -6.06 25.50
CA ILE A 113 -1.73 -4.65 25.21
C ILE A 113 -2.95 -3.97 24.58
N GLU A 114 -3.73 -4.70 23.77
CA GLU A 114 -4.96 -4.15 23.19
C GLU A 114 -6.01 -3.86 24.25
N ALA A 115 -6.22 -4.81 25.18
CA ALA A 115 -7.19 -4.68 26.25
C ALA A 115 -6.83 -3.48 27.17
N ASP A 116 -5.57 -3.40 27.57
CA ASP A 116 -5.06 -2.30 28.40
C ASP A 116 -5.08 -0.96 27.65
N GLY A 117 -4.71 -0.96 26.37
CA GLY A 117 -4.74 0.23 25.52
C GLY A 117 -6.15 0.80 25.37
N LYS A 118 -7.16 -0.05 25.14
CA LYS A 118 -8.57 0.37 25.12
C LYS A 118 -9.01 0.97 26.46
N ALA A 119 -8.65 0.34 27.58
CA ALA A 119 -8.97 0.86 28.90
C ALA A 119 -8.31 2.22 29.16
N PHE A 120 -7.04 2.37 28.79
CA PHE A 120 -6.29 3.62 28.88
C PHE A 120 -6.96 4.74 28.08
N VAL A 121 -7.37 4.47 26.83
CA VAL A 121 -8.09 5.44 25.99
C VAL A 121 -9.41 5.86 26.62
N VAL A 122 -10.22 4.91 27.07
CA VAL A 122 -11.51 5.22 27.74
C VAL A 122 -11.29 6.09 28.97
N GLN A 123 -10.27 5.77 29.77
CA GLN A 123 -9.92 6.55 30.95
C GLN A 123 -9.45 7.96 30.58
N ALA A 124 -8.57 8.11 29.60
CA ALA A 124 -8.06 9.40 29.15
C ALA A 124 -9.19 10.27 28.57
N CYS A 125 -10.07 9.70 27.74
CA CYS A 125 -11.21 10.41 27.16
C CYS A 125 -12.30 10.76 28.19
N SER A 126 -12.36 10.06 29.34
CA SER A 126 -13.28 10.42 30.43
C SER A 126 -12.84 11.67 31.23
N GLN A 127 -11.60 12.12 31.02
CA GLN A 127 -11.09 13.34 31.67
C GLN A 127 -11.62 14.59 30.95
N LYS A 128 -11.91 15.63 31.74
CA LYS A 128 -12.45 16.91 31.21
C LYS A 128 -11.45 17.76 30.42
N SER A 129 -10.17 17.38 30.37
CA SER A 129 -9.11 18.18 29.76
C SER A 129 -9.13 18.13 28.23
N GLY A 130 -9.61 17.03 27.62
CA GLY A 130 -9.63 16.88 26.16
C GLY A 130 -8.24 16.86 25.50
N GLU A 131 -7.17 16.72 26.29
CA GLU A 131 -5.77 16.83 25.82
C GLU A 131 -5.22 15.54 25.22
N PHE A 132 -6.00 14.46 25.24
CA PHE A 132 -5.55 13.14 24.80
C PHE A 132 -5.19 13.12 23.32
N LYS A 133 -3.97 12.67 23.03
CA LYS A 133 -3.40 12.54 21.68
C LYS A 133 -3.06 11.09 21.36
N ALA A 134 -2.98 10.79 20.07
CA ALA A 134 -2.50 9.49 19.61
C ALA A 134 -1.05 9.18 20.04
N SER A 135 -0.23 10.22 20.31
CA SER A 135 1.10 10.08 20.88
C SER A 135 1.08 9.48 22.28
N ASP A 136 0.05 9.78 23.07
CA ASP A 136 -0.09 9.28 24.44
C ASP A 136 -0.39 7.78 24.41
N LEU A 137 -1.20 7.34 23.45
CA LEU A 137 -1.43 5.91 23.20
C LEU A 137 -0.17 5.20 22.70
N ALA A 138 0.59 5.84 21.80
CA ALA A 138 1.85 5.27 21.30
C ALA A 138 2.85 5.06 22.43
N GLN A 139 3.00 6.04 23.32
CA GLN A 139 3.84 5.94 24.50
C GLN A 139 3.36 4.82 25.44
N PHE A 140 2.05 4.78 25.74
CA PHE A 140 1.48 3.76 26.61
C PHE A 140 1.73 2.33 26.08
N ILE A 141 1.52 2.12 24.78
CA ILE A 141 1.76 0.82 24.13
C ILE A 141 3.23 0.43 24.18
N ASP A 142 4.12 1.39 23.97
CA ASP A 142 5.56 1.17 24.02
C ASP A 142 6.03 0.74 25.41
N GLU A 143 5.56 1.45 26.45
CA GLU A 143 5.82 1.13 27.85
C GLU A 143 5.31 -0.28 28.19
N LYS A 144 4.06 -0.61 27.83
CA LYS A 144 3.47 -1.94 28.03
C LYS A 144 4.22 -3.04 27.31
N TYR A 145 4.63 -2.80 26.07
CA TYR A 145 5.41 -3.75 25.30
C TYR A 145 6.77 -4.03 25.94
N CYS A 146 7.48 -3.00 26.39
CA CYS A 146 8.75 -3.13 27.10
C CYS A 146 8.59 -3.87 28.43
N GLU A 147 7.51 -3.62 29.18
CA GLU A 147 7.17 -4.34 30.41
C GLU A 147 6.99 -5.85 30.14
N LEU A 148 6.23 -6.20 29.12
CA LEU A 148 5.91 -7.60 28.78
C LEU A 148 7.11 -8.36 28.21
N THR A 149 7.85 -7.74 27.29
CA THR A 149 8.98 -8.38 26.59
C THR A 149 10.30 -8.29 27.35
N LYS A 150 10.38 -7.45 28.39
CA LYS A 150 11.61 -7.13 29.14
C LYS A 150 12.73 -6.55 28.27
N ILE A 151 12.39 -6.03 27.09
CA ILE A 151 13.34 -5.38 26.19
C ILE A 151 13.67 -3.99 26.75
N LYS A 152 14.97 -3.71 26.90
CA LYS A 152 15.46 -2.38 27.27
C LYS A 152 15.68 -1.56 26.01
N LYS A 153 14.86 -0.54 25.80
CA LYS A 153 15.06 0.45 24.74
C LYS A 153 16.22 1.39 25.06
N GLN A 154 16.92 1.81 24.01
CA GLN A 154 17.90 2.89 24.07
C GLN A 154 17.21 4.24 23.88
N ILE A 155 17.87 5.30 24.33
CA ILE A 155 17.40 6.68 24.11
C ILE A 155 17.47 6.96 22.61
N GLY A 156 16.31 7.20 21.99
CA GLY A 156 16.19 7.45 20.55
C GLY A 156 15.53 6.31 19.76
N ASP A 157 15.14 5.21 20.41
CA ASP A 157 14.40 4.14 19.75
C ASP A 157 12.96 4.59 19.43
N ASP A 158 12.56 4.47 18.16
CA ASP A 158 11.20 4.72 17.70
C ASP A 158 10.17 3.86 18.45
N PHE A 159 8.96 4.38 18.65
CA PHE A 159 7.86 3.61 19.25
C PHE A 159 7.61 2.30 18.49
N ILE A 160 7.44 1.21 19.25
CA ILE A 160 7.07 -0.11 18.70
C ILE A 160 5.79 0.01 17.87
N ARG A 161 4.89 0.91 18.29
CA ARG A 161 3.73 1.31 17.51
C ARG A 161 3.74 2.80 17.24
N LEU A 162 3.94 3.15 15.97
CA LEU A 162 3.99 4.54 15.53
C LEU A 162 2.68 5.29 15.83
N GLU A 163 2.79 6.61 16.06
CA GLU A 163 1.63 7.49 16.30
C GLU A 163 0.56 7.37 15.21
N ARG A 164 0.98 7.32 13.93
CA ARG A 164 0.07 7.14 12.79
C ARG A 164 -0.75 5.86 12.87
N SER A 165 -0.15 4.78 13.38
CA SER A 165 -0.83 3.50 13.57
C SER A 165 -1.81 3.57 14.75
N CYS A 166 -1.42 4.27 15.82
CA CYS A 166 -2.30 4.51 16.97
C CYS A 166 -3.54 5.35 16.60
N ARG A 167 -3.42 6.29 15.65
CA ARG A 167 -4.60 7.00 15.10
C ARG A 167 -5.59 6.05 14.41
N LEU A 168 -5.08 5.06 13.67
CA LEU A 168 -5.92 4.04 13.03
C LEU A 168 -6.58 3.14 14.08
N ASP A 169 -5.85 2.78 15.14
CA ASP A 169 -6.41 1.98 16.24
C ASP A 169 -7.53 2.73 16.96
N LEU A 170 -7.32 4.00 17.27
CA LEU A 170 -8.35 4.84 17.89
C LEU A 170 -9.62 4.87 17.04
N ARG A 171 -9.50 5.04 15.71
CA ARG A 171 -10.64 4.96 14.80
C ARG A 171 -11.31 3.57 14.84
N ARG A 172 -10.54 2.50 14.83
CA ARG A 172 -11.04 1.11 14.94
C ARG A 172 -11.75 0.86 16.27
N TRP A 173 -11.31 1.52 17.34
CA TRP A 173 -11.92 1.46 18.68
C TRP A 173 -13.11 2.43 18.85
N GLY A 174 -13.50 3.14 17.79
CA GLY A 174 -14.69 3.98 17.77
C GLY A 174 -14.45 5.47 18.03
N ALA A 175 -13.20 5.91 18.13
CA ALA A 175 -12.90 7.34 18.22
C ALA A 175 -13.27 8.06 16.91
N LYS A 176 -13.98 9.17 17.03
CA LYS A 176 -14.29 10.08 15.93
C LYS A 176 -13.43 11.32 16.11
N PHE A 177 -12.57 11.59 15.14
CA PHE A 177 -11.80 12.83 15.08
C PHE A 177 -12.56 13.76 14.12
N GLU A 178 -12.89 14.97 14.58
CA GLU A 178 -13.41 16.05 13.73
C GLU A 178 -12.30 16.69 12.89
#